data_AF-A0A8J3I4Q5-F1
#
_entry.id   AF-A0A8J3I4Q5-F1
#
_cell.length_a   1.000
_cell.length_b   1.000
_cell.length_c   1.000
_cell.angle_alpha   90.00
_cell.angle_beta   90.00
_cell.angle_gamma   90.00
#
_symmetry.space_group_name_H-M   'P 1'
#
loop_
_entity.id
_entity.type
_entity.pdbx_description
1 polymer ?
#
loop_
_entity_poly.entity_id
_entity_poly.type
_entity_poly.pdbx_seq_one_letter_code
_entity_poly.pdbx_strand_id
1 'polypeptide(L)'
;MLWFWGVYTKVYARGAGSLALATCSQLGAGAFLLPFSVIAPPTRVPAMPVVLSVAALALVCTAFAYLLFFWLIEHVGPTRTLTVTFLVPIFGILWGVVLLHEPLTLSTFLGFGIILSGTGFVTGLRLRKRRPNLPQQVPVVREESSTALMR
;
A
#
# COMPACT_ATOMS: atom_id res chain seq x y z
N MET A 1 8.19 -15.33 8.81
CA MET A 1 8.80 -15.23 7.46
C MET A 1 8.52 -13.90 6.75
N LEU A 2 7.31 -13.31 6.81
CA LEU A 2 6.97 -12.03 6.15
C LEU A 2 7.80 -10.80 6.58
N TRP A 3 8.34 -10.77 7.80
CA TRP A 3 9.12 -9.63 8.31
C TRP A 3 10.49 -9.46 7.63
N PHE A 4 11.11 -10.56 7.18
CA PHE A 4 12.40 -10.51 6.49
C PHE A 4 12.29 -9.90 5.09
N TRP A 5 11.18 -10.16 4.39
CA TRP A 5 10.97 -9.68 3.03
C TRP A 5 10.92 -8.14 2.95
N GLY A 6 10.23 -7.49 3.89
CA GLY A 6 10.12 -6.03 3.93
C GLY A 6 11.44 -5.30 4.21
N VAL A 7 12.37 -5.95 4.93
CA VAL A 7 13.73 -5.45 5.13
C VAL A 7 14.58 -5.67 3.87
N TYR A 8 14.42 -6.82 3.21
CA TYR A 8 15.16 -7.17 1.99
C TYR A 8 14.82 -6.26 0.82
N THR A 9 13.55 -5.91 0.62
CA THR A 9 13.12 -4.96 -0.41
C THR A 9 13.68 -3.55 -0.17
N LYS A 10 13.88 -3.14 1.10
CA LYS A 10 14.49 -1.84 1.41
C LYS A 10 15.96 -1.74 1.00
N VAL A 11 16.67 -2.86 0.97
CA VAL A 11 18.10 -2.91 0.65
C VAL A 11 18.32 -3.09 -0.85
N TYR A 12 17.52 -3.93 -1.52
CA TYR A 12 17.71 -4.27 -2.94
C TYR A 12 16.83 -3.50 -3.93
N ALA A 13 15.67 -2.97 -3.52
CA ALA A 13 14.73 -2.29 -4.42
C ALA A 13 14.89 -0.76 -4.46
N ARG A 14 16.01 -0.22 -3.93
CA ARG A 14 16.22 1.23 -3.76
C ARG A 14 16.32 2.05 -5.07
N GLY A 15 16.23 1.42 -6.24
CA GLY A 15 16.19 2.07 -7.55
C GLY A 15 15.20 1.46 -8.55
N ALA A 16 14.39 0.49 -8.14
CA ALA A 16 13.37 -0.10 -9.02
C ALA A 16 12.10 0.76 -8.96
N GLY A 17 11.52 1.08 -10.12
CA GLY A 17 10.22 1.75 -10.19
C GLY A 17 9.18 0.95 -9.40
N SER A 18 8.37 1.64 -8.60
CA SER A 18 7.41 0.99 -7.69
C SER A 18 6.42 0.06 -8.42
N LEU A 19 6.15 0.34 -9.69
CA LEU A 19 5.34 -0.49 -10.58
C LEU A 19 6.04 -1.80 -10.95
N ALA A 20 7.35 -1.79 -11.21
CA ALA A 20 8.12 -3.00 -11.49
C ALA A 20 8.17 -3.94 -10.26
N LEU A 21 8.27 -3.36 -9.06
CA LEU A 21 8.28 -4.15 -7.83
C LEU A 21 6.94 -4.84 -7.57
N ALA A 22 5.83 -4.11 -7.77
CA ALA A 22 4.48 -4.65 -7.64
C ALA A 22 4.25 -5.81 -8.63
N THR A 23 4.54 -5.58 -9.92
CA THR A 23 4.36 -6.59 -10.97
C THR A 23 5.21 -7.83 -10.72
N CYS A 24 6.50 -7.67 -10.39
CA CYS A 24 7.37 -8.81 -10.07
C CYS A 24 6.88 -9.58 -8.84
N SER A 25 6.36 -8.91 -7.82
CA SER A 25 5.84 -9.58 -6.63
C SER A 25 4.56 -10.38 -6.91
N GLN A 26 3.66 -9.87 -7.75
CA GLN A 26 2.42 -10.56 -8.14
C GLN A 26 2.70 -11.73 -9.07
N LEU A 27 3.61 -11.56 -10.03
CA LEU A 27 4.08 -12.65 -10.90
C LEU A 27 4.80 -13.73 -10.09
N GLY A 28 5.66 -13.33 -9.15
CA GLY A 28 6.34 -14.25 -8.25
C GLY A 28 5.37 -15.05 -7.37
N ALA A 29 4.34 -14.39 -6.82
CA ALA A 29 3.29 -15.07 -6.07
C ALA A 29 2.50 -16.06 -6.94
N GLY A 30 2.14 -15.67 -8.18
CA GLY A 30 1.48 -16.57 -9.13
C GLY A 30 2.34 -17.77 -9.51
N ALA A 31 3.62 -17.54 -9.79
CA ALA A 31 4.59 -18.59 -10.09
C ALA A 31 4.82 -19.54 -8.90
N PHE A 32 4.77 -19.03 -7.68
CA PHE A 32 4.87 -19.82 -6.46
C PHE A 32 3.61 -20.68 -6.21
N LEU A 33 2.43 -20.17 -6.57
CA LEU A 33 1.17 -20.91 -6.47
C LEU A 33 1.01 -21.98 -7.56
N LEU A 34 1.63 -21.82 -8.73
CA LEU A 34 1.58 -22.79 -9.84
C LEU A 34 1.90 -24.24 -9.44
N PRO A 35 3.03 -24.56 -8.78
CA PRO A 35 3.33 -25.94 -8.38
C PRO A 35 2.31 -26.48 -7.36
N PHE A 36 1.76 -25.62 -6.50
CA PHE A 36 0.74 -26.02 -5.53
C PHE A 36 -0.59 -26.38 -6.19
N SER A 37 -0.92 -25.73 -7.31
CA SER A 37 -2.09 -26.05 -8.13
C SER A 37 -2.00 -27.43 -8.79
N VAL A 38 -0.80 -27.98 -8.99
CA VAL A 38 -0.60 -29.32 -9.55
C VAL A 38 -0.78 -30.40 -8.49
N ILE A 39 -0.41 -30.09 -7.23
CA ILE A 39 -0.55 -31.02 -6.09
C ILE A 39 -2.01 -31.15 -5.67
N ALA A 40 -2.80 -30.08 -5.79
CA ALA A 40 -4.24 -30.06 -5.49
C ALA A 40 -5.05 -29.62 -6.73
N PRO A 41 -5.22 -30.51 -7.73
CA PRO A 41 -5.91 -30.17 -8.96
C PRO A 41 -7.39 -29.83 -8.70
N PRO A 42 -7.93 -28.82 -9.41
CA PRO A 42 -9.33 -28.45 -9.25
C PRO A 42 -10.24 -29.59 -9.74
N THR A 43 -11.19 -29.98 -8.89
CA THR A 43 -12.14 -31.08 -9.17
C THR A 43 -13.18 -30.72 -10.23
N ARG A 44 -13.32 -29.44 -10.58
CA ARG A 44 -14.17 -28.94 -11.66
C ARG A 44 -13.50 -27.77 -12.37
N VAL A 45 -13.71 -27.67 -13.68
CA VAL A 45 -13.38 -26.46 -14.42
C VAL A 45 -14.28 -25.31 -13.92
N PRO A 46 -13.72 -24.15 -13.57
CA PRO A 46 -14.50 -23.03 -13.07
C PRO A 46 -15.48 -22.54 -14.14
N ALA A 47 -16.73 -22.32 -13.74
CA ALA A 47 -17.75 -21.80 -14.62
C ALA A 47 -17.39 -20.38 -15.08
N MET A 48 -17.84 -19.99 -16.27
CA MET A 48 -17.51 -18.70 -16.87
C MET A 48 -17.85 -17.48 -15.98
N PRO A 49 -18.95 -17.47 -15.19
CA PRO A 49 -19.22 -16.40 -14.24
C PRO A 49 -18.15 -16.26 -13.15
N VAL A 50 -17.56 -17.37 -12.69
CA VAL A 50 -16.50 -17.36 -11.67
C VAL A 50 -15.23 -16.73 -12.24
N VAL A 51 -14.87 -17.10 -13.46
CA VAL A 51 -13.72 -16.54 -14.17
C VAL A 51 -13.89 -15.03 -14.37
N LEU A 52 -15.09 -14.60 -14.78
CA LEU A 52 -15.39 -13.18 -14.96
C LEU A 52 -15.34 -12.41 -13.64
N SER A 53 -15.87 -12.96 -12.53
CA SER A 53 -15.79 -12.33 -11.21
C SER A 53 -14.35 -12.17 -10.73
N VAL A 54 -13.51 -13.19 -10.92
CA VAL A 54 -12.08 -13.12 -10.56
C VAL A 54 -11.34 -12.12 -11.45
N ALA A 55 -11.65 -12.10 -12.76
CA ALA A 55 -11.06 -11.15 -13.70
C ALA A 55 -11.46 -9.70 -13.37
N ALA A 56 -12.74 -9.46 -13.04
CA ALA A 56 -13.22 -8.16 -12.59
C ALA A 56 -12.53 -7.72 -11.31
N LEU A 57 -12.36 -8.62 -10.33
CA LEU A 57 -11.64 -8.32 -9.09
C LEU A 57 -10.17 -7.99 -9.36
N ALA A 58 -9.48 -8.77 -10.21
CA ALA A 58 -8.09 -8.52 -10.56
C ALA A 58 -7.90 -7.17 -11.28
N LEU A 59 -8.75 -6.86 -12.26
CA LEU A 59 -8.61 -5.63 -13.05
C LEU A 59 -9.08 -4.39 -12.28
N VAL A 60 -10.28 -4.45 -11.70
CA VAL A 60 -10.89 -3.28 -11.04
C VAL A 60 -10.32 -3.05 -9.65
N CYS A 61 -10.15 -4.10 -8.84
CA CYS A 61 -9.69 -3.93 -7.47
C CYS A 61 -8.17 -3.86 -7.38
N THR A 62 -7.43 -4.49 -8.29
CA THR A 62 -5.95 -4.53 -8.21
C THR A 62 -5.30 -3.59 -9.23
N ALA A 63 -5.52 -3.79 -10.53
CA ALA A 63 -4.82 -3.00 -11.55
C ALA A 63 -5.21 -1.51 -11.49
N PHE A 64 -6.51 -1.22 -11.45
CA PHE A 64 -6.99 0.17 -11.35
C PHE A 64 -6.61 0.83 -10.02
N ALA A 65 -6.69 0.11 -8.90
CA ALA A 65 -6.26 0.64 -7.61
C ALA A 65 -4.76 0.98 -7.58
N TYR A 66 -3.90 0.17 -8.21
CA TYR A 66 -2.47 0.49 -8.30
C TYR A 66 -2.20 1.74 -9.14
N LEU A 67 -2.91 1.92 -10.25
CA LEU A 67 -2.81 3.16 -11.05
C LEU A 67 -3.21 4.38 -10.22
N LEU A 68 -4.33 4.29 -9.49
CA LEU A 68 -4.77 5.36 -8.60
C LEU A 68 -3.78 5.59 -7.46
N PHE A 69 -3.20 4.53 -6.90
CA PHE A 69 -2.22 4.59 -5.81
C PHE A 69 -0.95 5.32 -6.25
N PHE A 70 -0.40 5.01 -7.44
CA PHE A 70 0.75 5.73 -7.98
C PHE A 70 0.40 7.18 -8.30
N TRP A 71 -0.75 7.43 -8.91
CA TRP A 71 -1.22 8.79 -9.17
C TRP A 71 -1.34 9.61 -7.88
N LEU A 72 -1.86 9.01 -6.81
CA LEU A 72 -2.03 9.66 -5.52
C LEU A 72 -0.69 9.94 -4.83
N ILE A 73 0.28 9.05 -4.98
CA ILE A 73 1.65 9.27 -4.48
C ILE A 73 2.30 10.46 -5.16
N GLU A 74 2.17 10.57 -6.50
CA GLU A 74 2.76 11.66 -7.27
C GLU A 74 2.11 13.02 -6.98
N HIS A 75 0.77 13.06 -6.82
CA HIS A 75 0.04 14.33 -6.72
C HIS A 75 -0.20 14.80 -5.28
N VAL A 76 -0.43 13.88 -4.34
CA VAL A 76 -0.97 14.21 -3.01
C VAL A 76 -0.03 13.80 -1.88
N GLY A 77 0.96 12.96 -2.20
CA GLY A 77 2.01 12.50 -1.29
C GLY A 77 1.56 11.35 -0.37
N PRO A 78 2.53 10.54 0.11
CA PRO A 78 2.28 9.26 0.79
C PRO A 78 1.44 9.37 2.08
N THR A 79 1.37 10.56 2.69
CA THR A 79 0.60 10.78 3.91
C THR A 79 -0.90 10.71 3.68
N ARG A 80 -1.43 11.20 2.56
CA ARG A 80 -2.88 11.07 2.25
C ARG A 80 -3.23 9.67 1.75
N THR A 81 -2.28 8.98 1.13
CA THR A 81 -2.46 7.59 0.69
C THR A 81 -2.74 6.65 1.87
N LEU A 82 -2.15 6.90 3.04
CA LEU A 82 -2.43 6.12 4.26
C LEU A 82 -3.90 6.22 4.71
N THR A 83 -4.58 7.33 4.42
CA THR A 83 -6.00 7.47 4.75
C THR A 83 -6.85 6.43 4.02
N VAL A 84 -6.50 6.06 2.78
CA VAL A 84 -7.21 5.02 2.01
C VAL A 84 -7.14 3.66 2.73
N THR A 85 -6.00 3.34 3.35
CA THR A 85 -5.86 2.11 4.13
C THR A 85 -6.78 2.10 5.35
N PHE A 86 -7.04 3.25 5.96
CA PHE A 86 -8.02 3.37 7.04
C PHE A 86 -9.47 3.28 6.58
N LEU A 87 -9.76 3.45 5.29
CA LEU A 87 -11.08 3.23 4.72
C LEU A 87 -11.37 1.75 4.42
N VAL A 88 -10.34 0.89 4.35
CA VAL A 88 -10.50 -0.55 4.02
C VAL A 88 -11.55 -1.26 4.89
N PRO A 89 -11.61 -1.09 6.23
CA PRO A 89 -12.61 -1.74 7.06
C PRO A 89 -14.05 -1.29 6.73
N ILE A 90 -14.24 -0.01 6.39
CA ILE A 90 -15.55 0.57 6.05
C ILE A 90 -16.05 -0.04 4.74
N PHE A 91 -15.18 -0.08 3.73
CA PHE A 91 -15.50 -0.72 2.46
C PHE A 91 -15.78 -2.22 2.60
N GLY A 92 -15.07 -2.90 3.49
CA GLY A 92 -15.32 -4.32 3.80
C GLY A 92 -16.74 -4.57 4.29
N ILE A 93 -17.22 -3.76 5.24
CA ILE A 93 -18.61 -3.86 5.74
C ILE A 93 -19.61 -3.50 4.64
N LEU A 94 -19.33 -2.44 3.88
CA LEU A 94 -20.22 -1.99 2.79
C LEU A 94 -20.44 -3.11 1.76
N TRP A 95 -19.37 -3.74 1.29
CA TRP A 95 -19.50 -4.87 0.35
C TRP A 95 -20.07 -6.13 1.00
N GLY A 96 -19.82 -6.38 2.29
CA GLY A 96 -20.47 -7.48 3.02
C GLY A 96 -21.99 -7.35 3.05
N VAL A 97 -22.50 -6.14 3.27
CA VAL A 97 -23.96 -5.89 3.24
C VAL A 97 -24.50 -5.90 1.80
N VAL A 98 -23.81 -5.26 0.85
CA VAL A 98 -24.33 -5.08 -0.51
C VAL A 98 -24.24 -6.34 -1.37
N LEU A 99 -23.12 -7.08 -1.31
CA LEU A 99 -22.90 -8.27 -2.13
C LEU A 99 -23.37 -9.55 -1.41
N LEU A 100 -23.05 -9.68 -0.13
CA LEU A 100 -23.34 -10.88 0.66
C LEU A 100 -24.72 -10.85 1.31
N HIS A 101 -25.39 -9.69 1.34
CA HIS A 101 -26.68 -9.48 2.01
C HIS A 101 -26.68 -9.92 3.48
N GLU A 102 -25.51 -9.86 4.15
CA GLU A 102 -25.42 -10.23 5.55
C GLU A 102 -26.11 -9.20 6.44
N PRO A 103 -26.98 -9.63 7.36
CA PRO A 103 -27.60 -8.71 8.31
C PRO A 103 -26.52 -8.12 9.22
N LEU A 104 -26.59 -6.81 9.45
CA LEU A 104 -25.70 -6.12 10.37
C LEU A 104 -26.02 -6.53 11.81
N THR A 105 -25.34 -7.56 12.29
CA THR A 105 -25.44 -8.05 13.66
C THR A 105 -24.58 -7.20 14.61
N LEU A 106 -24.89 -7.31 15.91
CA LEU A 106 -24.14 -6.63 16.96
C LEU A 106 -22.65 -7.05 16.96
N SER A 107 -22.34 -8.28 16.54
CA SER A 107 -20.98 -8.77 16.37
C SER A 107 -20.18 -8.01 15.30
N THR A 108 -20.81 -7.60 14.20
CA THR A 108 -20.17 -6.78 13.15
C THR A 108 -19.78 -5.41 13.68
N PHE A 109 -20.66 -4.80 14.49
CA PHE A 109 -20.36 -3.53 15.16
C PHE A 109 -19.22 -3.66 16.19
N LEU A 110 -19.22 -4.74 16.98
CA LEU A 110 -18.13 -5.03 17.93
C LEU A 110 -16.79 -5.23 17.20
N GLY A 111 -16.79 -6.01 16.13
CA GLY A 111 -15.60 -6.23 15.30
C GLY A 111 -15.09 -4.93 14.69
N PHE A 112 -15.98 -4.10 14.14
CA PHE A 112 -15.62 -2.79 13.60
C PHE A 112 -15.03 -1.87 14.67
N GLY A 113 -15.62 -1.83 15.87
CA GLY A 113 -15.11 -1.05 17.01
C GLY A 113 -13.71 -1.50 17.45
N ILE A 114 -13.45 -2.80 17.47
CA ILE A 114 -12.12 -3.36 17.78
C ILE A 114 -11.09 -2.95 16.73
N ILE A 115 -11.44 -3.03 15.43
CA ILE A 115 -10.55 -2.64 14.33
C ILE A 115 -10.21 -1.15 14.42
N LEU A 116 -11.21 -0.28 14.65
CA LEU A 116 -10.99 1.16 14.80
C LEU A 116 -10.11 1.47 16.01
N SER A 117 -10.36 0.79 17.13
CA SER A 117 -9.58 0.97 18.36
C SER A 117 -8.13 0.54 18.19
N GLY A 118 -7.89 -0.64 17.60
CA GLY A 118 -6.55 -1.14 17.32
C GLY A 118 -5.80 -0.28 16.30
N THR A 119 -6.49 0.16 15.25
CA THR A 119 -5.92 1.04 14.23
C THR A 119 -5.58 2.41 14.82
N GLY A 120 -6.46 2.98 15.65
CA GLY A 120 -6.21 4.23 16.36
C GLY A 120 -5.01 4.12 17.31
N PHE A 121 -4.89 3.00 18.02
CA PHE A 121 -3.79 2.73 18.94
C PHE A 121 -2.43 2.61 18.21
N VAL A 122 -2.39 1.86 17.09
CA VAL A 122 -1.17 1.69 16.28
C VAL A 122 -0.81 2.95 15.51
N THR A 123 -1.80 3.65 14.97
CA THR A 123 -1.58 4.88 14.19
C THR A 123 -1.15 6.02 15.09
N GLY A 124 -1.51 5.98 16.38
CA GLY A 124 -0.99 6.83 17.45
C GLY A 124 -0.74 8.25 16.94
N LEU A 125 -1.83 8.98 16.65
CA LEU A 125 -1.85 10.31 16.01
C LEU A 125 -0.93 11.32 16.74
N ARG A 126 0.39 11.19 16.58
CA ARG A 126 1.31 12.30 16.62
C ARG A 126 1.11 13.00 15.30
N LEU A 127 0.12 13.88 15.27
CA LEU A 127 0.03 14.96 14.29
C LEU A 127 1.41 15.60 14.27
N ARG A 128 2.23 15.17 13.30
CA ARG A 128 3.58 15.68 13.11
C ARG A 128 3.37 17.13 12.73
N LYS A 129 3.45 18.01 13.73
CA LYS A 129 3.45 19.47 13.61
C LYS A 129 4.34 19.77 12.41
N ARG A 130 3.72 20.16 11.28
CA ARG A 130 4.42 20.59 10.06
C ARG A 130 5.47 21.57 10.55
N ARG A 131 6.74 21.18 10.56
CA ARG A 131 7.80 22.16 10.75
C ARG A 131 7.75 23.00 9.48
N PRO A 132 7.51 24.31 9.57
CA PRO A 132 7.63 25.19 8.41
C PRO A 132 9.04 24.99 7.87
N ASN A 133 9.16 24.77 6.56
CA ASN A 133 10.46 24.82 5.88
C ASN A 133 11.03 26.22 6.11
N LEU A 134 11.90 26.35 7.11
CA LEU A 134 12.80 27.48 7.19
C LEU A 134 13.70 27.36 5.95
N PRO A 135 13.78 28.40 5.10
CA PRO A 135 14.70 28.41 3.97
C PRO A 135 16.08 28.00 4.49
N GLN A 136 16.64 26.92 3.93
CA GLN A 136 18.04 26.59 4.17
C GLN A 136 18.84 27.83 3.83
N GLN A 137 19.42 28.46 4.85
CA GLN A 137 20.48 29.43 4.66
C GLN A 137 21.59 28.67 3.93
N VAL A 138 21.72 28.92 2.64
CA VAL A 138 22.86 28.52 1.82
C VAL A 138 24.10 29.01 2.57
N PRO A 139 25.06 28.15 2.90
CA PRO A 139 26.28 28.62 3.54
C PRO A 139 26.95 29.59 2.57
N VAL A 140 27.04 30.86 2.98
CA VAL A 140 27.84 31.87 2.29
C VAL A 140 29.26 31.34 2.33
N VAL A 141 29.73 30.82 1.19
CA VAL A 141 31.15 30.52 0.99
C VAL A 141 31.86 31.84 1.15
N ARG A 142 32.53 32.01 2.30
CA ARG A 142 33.36 33.16 2.59
C ARG A 142 34.55 33.13 1.64
N GLU A 143 34.43 33.88 0.56
CA GLU A 143 35.43 34.12 -0.48
C GLU A 143 36.57 35.04 0.02
N GLU A 144 37.03 34.90 1.27
CA GLU A 144 38.07 35.77 1.87
C GLU A 144 39.43 35.09 2.05
N SER A 145 39.64 33.89 1.50
CA SER A 145 40.90 33.14 1.69
C SER A 145 41.85 33.15 0.49
N SER A 146 41.56 33.92 -0.57
CA SER A 146 42.47 34.04 -1.74
C SER A 146 43.31 35.32 -1.77
N THR A 147 43.05 36.29 -0.89
CA THR A 147 43.76 37.58 -0.88
C THR A 147 44.96 37.64 0.08
N ALA A 148 45.22 36.57 0.84
CA ALA A 148 46.32 36.49 1.82
C ALA A 148 47.57 35.74 1.33
N LEU A 149 47.54 35.06 0.17
CA LEU A 149 48.71 34.37 -0.43
C LEU A 149 49.35 35.13 -1.60
N MET A 150 49.09 36.44 -1.72
CA MET A 150 49.69 37.31 -2.74
C MET A 150 50.34 38.57 -2.16
N ARG A 151 50.64 38.58 -0.86
CA ARG A 151 51.45 39.62 -0.20
C ARG A 151 52.58 38.99 0.60
#